data_AF-A0A9P6NQF1-F1
#
_entry.id   AF-A0A9P6NQF1-F1
#
_cell.length_a   1.000
_cell.length_b   1.000
_cell.length_c   1.000
_cell.angle_alpha   90.00
_cell.angle_beta   90.00
_cell.angle_gamma   90.00
#
_symmetry.space_group_name_H-M   'P 1'
#
loop_
_entity.id
_entity.type
_entity.pdbx_description
1 polymer ?
#
loop_
_entity_poly.entity_id
_entity_poly.type
_entity_poly.pdbx_seq_one_letter_code
_entity_poly.pdbx_strand_id
1 'polypeptide(L)'
;MFSFVDTFQSFLLSFGVRNQPMPISGSSDPSKNPRNPEGIKPCCACPDTKRSRDDCFIRYGPPDESPESNQRCADLIAAHRACMEQYGFRI
;
A
#
# COMPACT_ATOMS: atom_id res chain seq x y z
N MET A 1 -1.48 -40.73 23.46
CA MET A 1 -0.71 -40.09 22.37
C MET A 1 -1.57 -39.61 21.19
N PHE A 2 -2.91 -39.64 21.26
CA PHE A 2 -3.80 -39.41 20.10
C PHE A 2 -4.82 -38.25 20.27
N SER A 3 -4.64 -37.35 21.24
CA SER A 3 -5.61 -36.27 21.52
C SER A 3 -5.05 -34.85 21.40
N PHE A 4 -3.76 -34.67 21.08
CA PHE A 4 -3.13 -33.34 20.98
C PHE A 4 -3.09 -32.76 19.56
N VAL A 5 -3.32 -33.60 18.53
CA VAL A 5 -3.21 -33.22 17.11
C VAL A 5 -4.52 -32.63 16.55
N ASP A 6 -5.66 -32.92 17.19
CA ASP A 6 -7.01 -32.54 16.73
C ASP A 6 -7.37 -31.07 17.03
N THR A 7 -6.90 -30.53 18.16
CA THR A 7 -7.09 -29.12 18.52
C THR A 7 -6.31 -28.19 17.58
N PHE A 8 -5.15 -28.61 17.08
CA PHE A 8 -4.34 -27.82 16.15
C PHE A 8 -4.97 -27.75 14.75
N GLN A 9 -5.54 -28.86 14.26
CA GLN A 9 -6.25 -28.92 12.98
C GLN A 9 -7.52 -28.05 13.00
N SER A 10 -8.26 -28.06 14.12
CA SER A 10 -9.46 -27.24 14.31
C SER A 10 -9.14 -25.74 14.43
N PHE A 11 -7.99 -25.38 15.00
CA PHE A 11 -7.52 -24.00 15.05
C PHE A 11 -7.18 -23.46 13.66
N LEU A 12 -6.54 -24.26 12.80
CA LEU A 12 -6.23 -23.87 11.41
C LEU A 12 -7.48 -23.73 10.52
N LEU A 13 -8.55 -24.48 10.80
CA LEU A 13 -9.82 -24.35 10.08
C LEU A 13 -10.66 -23.13 10.55
N SER A 14 -10.53 -22.70 11.80
CA SER A 14 -11.23 -21.50 12.31
C SER A 14 -10.44 -20.20 12.10
N PHE A 15 -9.11 -20.23 12.17
CA PHE A 15 -8.24 -19.11 11.77
C PHE A 15 -7.94 -19.20 10.27
N GLY A 16 -9.00 -19.01 9.47
CA GLY A 16 -8.88 -18.92 8.02
C GLY A 16 -7.86 -17.86 7.62
N VAL A 17 -6.72 -18.29 7.09
CA VAL A 17 -5.87 -17.48 6.21
C VAL A 17 -6.73 -17.10 5.01
N ARG A 18 -7.42 -15.96 5.09
CA ARG A 18 -8.15 -15.40 3.96
C ARG A 18 -7.11 -14.87 2.98
N ASN A 19 -6.75 -15.70 2.00
CA ASN A 19 -6.18 -15.26 0.73
C ASN A 19 -7.26 -14.44 -0.02
N GLN A 20 -7.53 -13.22 0.44
CA GLN A 20 -8.30 -12.28 -0.35
C GLN A 20 -7.36 -11.65 -1.37
N PRO A 21 -7.59 -11.84 -2.68
CA PRO A 21 -6.96 -10.97 -3.66
C PRO A 21 -7.46 -9.56 -3.39
N MET A 22 -6.56 -8.68 -2.97
CA MET A 22 -6.81 -7.24 -2.93
C MET A 22 -7.29 -6.82 -4.32
N PRO A 23 -8.40 -6.08 -4.46
CA PRO A 23 -8.80 -5.55 -5.75
C PRO A 23 -7.70 -4.61 -6.23
N ILE A 24 -6.95 -5.02 -7.26
CA ILE A 24 -6.07 -4.13 -8.01
C ILE A 24 -6.98 -3.19 -8.79
N SER A 25 -7.57 -2.22 -8.11
CA SER A 25 -8.37 -1.15 -8.71
C SER A 25 -7.42 -0.19 -9.41
N GLY A 26 -6.84 -0.66 -10.50
CA GLY A 26 -5.90 0.05 -11.36
C GLY A 26 -6.47 0.23 -12.76
N SER A 27 -7.72 0.71 -12.87
CA SER A 27 -8.20 1.29 -14.13
C SER A 27 -8.17 2.82 -13.99
N SER A 28 -7.04 3.41 -14.36
CA SER A 28 -6.97 4.83 -14.70
C SER A 28 -7.75 5.03 -15.99
N ASP A 29 -9.07 5.18 -15.86
CA ASP A 29 -9.92 5.55 -16.97
C ASP A 29 -9.72 7.05 -17.23
N PRO A 30 -9.16 7.47 -18.39
CA PRO A 30 -8.92 8.88 -18.68
C PRO A 30 -10.21 9.70 -18.71
N SER A 31 -11.39 9.06 -18.83
CA SER A 31 -12.68 9.75 -18.75
C SER A 31 -13.04 10.24 -17.35
N LYS A 32 -12.43 9.68 -16.29
CA LYS A 32 -12.77 10.05 -14.90
C LYS A 32 -11.91 11.16 -14.32
N ASN A 33 -10.80 11.51 -14.98
CA ASN A 33 -9.89 12.52 -14.46
C ASN A 33 -9.34 13.44 -15.57
N PRO A 34 -9.91 14.64 -15.74
CA PRO A 34 -9.49 15.59 -16.77
C PRO A 34 -8.04 16.10 -16.59
N ARG A 35 -7.41 15.84 -15.44
CA ARG A 35 -6.00 16.16 -15.18
C ARG A 35 -5.03 15.04 -15.53
N ASN A 36 -5.54 13.89 -15.97
CA ASN A 36 -4.74 12.75 -16.40
C ASN A 36 -5.19 12.27 -17.80
N PRO A 37 -4.86 13.01 -18.86
CA PRO A 37 -5.29 12.68 -20.23
C PRO A 37 -4.68 11.37 -20.74
N GLU A 38 -3.56 10.92 -20.16
CA GLU A 38 -2.85 9.70 -20.57
C GLU A 38 -3.26 8.45 -19.77
N GLY A 39 -4.18 8.58 -18.80
CA GLY A 39 -4.60 7.44 -17.99
C GLY A 39 -3.45 6.81 -17.21
N ILE A 40 -2.46 7.61 -16.78
CA ILE A 40 -1.32 7.10 -16.00
C ILE A 40 -1.80 6.52 -14.67
N LYS A 41 -1.13 5.49 -14.17
CA LYS A 41 -1.40 4.93 -12.83
C LYS A 41 -0.75 5.80 -11.75
N PRO A 42 -1.30 5.84 -10.53
CA PRO A 42 -0.73 6.65 -9.43
C PRO A 42 0.72 6.27 -9.09
N CYS A 43 1.11 5.01 -9.29
CA CYS A 43 2.51 4.58 -9.12
C CYS A 43 3.49 5.18 -10.14
N CYS A 44 3.00 5.69 -11.27
CA CYS A 44 3.79 6.25 -12.37
C CYS A 44 3.75 7.79 -12.43
N ALA A 45 2.84 8.44 -11.69
CA ALA A 45 2.67 9.89 -11.70
C ALA A 45 3.89 10.63 -11.13
N CYS A 46 4.55 10.03 -10.13
CA CYS A 46 5.56 10.70 -9.33
C CYS A 46 6.72 9.76 -8.96
N PRO A 47 7.62 9.42 -9.90
CA PRO A 47 8.70 8.46 -9.67
C PRO A 47 9.73 8.95 -8.63
N ASP A 48 10.03 10.25 -8.61
CA ASP A 48 11.07 10.82 -7.72
C ASP A 48 10.64 10.79 -6.23
N THR A 49 9.42 11.23 -5.95
CA THR A 49 8.87 11.23 -4.58
C THR A 49 8.53 9.82 -4.11
N LYS A 50 8.08 8.96 -5.03
CA LYS A 50 7.86 7.53 -4.73
C LYS A 50 9.15 6.86 -4.31
N ARG A 51 10.25 7.07 -5.05
CA ARG A 51 11.54 6.44 -4.75
C ARG A 51 12.09 6.88 -3.39
N SER A 52 11.99 8.16 -3.07
CA SER A 52 12.42 8.70 -1.78
C SER A 52 11.60 8.11 -0.62
N ARG A 53 10.28 8.01 -0.80
CA ARG A 53 9.38 7.38 0.18
C ARG A 53 9.68 5.90 0.35
N ASP A 54 9.84 5.15 -0.74
CA ASP A 54 10.17 3.72 -0.69
C ASP A 54 11.54 3.47 -0.02
N ASP A 55 12.55 4.30 -0.30
CA ASP A 55 13.87 4.23 0.39
C ASP A 55 13.73 4.44 1.90
N CYS A 56 12.88 5.40 2.31
CA CYS A 56 12.58 5.63 3.72
C CYS A 56 11.93 4.40 4.38
N PHE A 57 10.93 3.78 3.74
CA PHE A 57 10.32 2.55 4.26
C PHE A 57 11.27 1.36 4.28
N ILE A 58 12.22 1.25 3.35
CA ILE A 58 13.25 0.20 3.37
C ILE A 58 14.21 0.39 4.54
N ARG A 59 14.56 1.64 4.88
CA ARG A 59 15.50 1.94 5.98
C ARG A 59 14.88 1.86 7.36
N TYR A 60 13.66 2.38 7.52
CA TYR A 60 12.99 2.48 8.83
C TYR A 60 11.95 1.40 9.08
N GLY A 61 11.67 0.57 8.07
CA GLY A 61 10.67 -0.48 8.12
C GLY A 61 9.25 0.02 7.83
N PRO A 62 8.29 -0.91 7.74
CA PRO A 62 6.88 -0.59 7.57
C PRO A 62 6.32 0.12 8.83
N PRO A 63 5.27 0.94 8.68
CA PRO A 63 4.73 1.76 9.78
C PRO A 63 4.13 0.93 10.92
N ASP A 64 3.77 -0.33 10.67
CA ASP A 64 3.21 -1.28 11.62
C ASP A 64 4.25 -1.93 12.54
N GLU A 65 5.52 -2.01 12.13
CA GLU A 65 6.60 -2.59 12.94
C GLU A 65 7.43 -1.53 13.65
N SER A 66 7.43 -0.29 13.13
CA SER A 66 8.23 0.82 13.67
C SER A 66 7.39 2.09 13.76
N PRO A 67 6.95 2.51 14.97
CA PRO A 67 6.17 3.74 15.15
C PRO A 67 6.96 5.00 14.75
N GLU A 68 8.30 4.93 14.75
CA GLU A 68 9.16 6.02 14.30
C GLU A 68 9.16 6.19 12.77
N SER A 69 8.95 5.12 12.00
CA SER A 69 8.94 5.16 10.52
C SER A 69 7.87 6.12 9.99
N ASN A 70 6.67 6.09 10.58
CA ASN A 70 5.57 6.93 10.13
C ASN A 70 5.85 8.43 10.34
N GLN A 71 6.59 8.79 11.40
CA GLN A 71 6.99 10.17 11.68
C GLN A 71 8.17 10.59 10.80
N ARG A 72 9.16 9.72 10.62
CA ARG A 72 10.36 10.00 9.82
C ARG A 72 10.05 10.10 8.33
N CYS A 73 9.13 9.29 7.83
CA CYS A 73 8.72 9.28 6.43
C CYS A 73 7.50 10.18 6.15
N ALA A 74 6.92 10.84 7.17
CA ALA A 74 5.72 11.67 7.04
C ALA A 74 5.86 12.74 5.94
N ASP A 75 6.99 13.45 5.93
CA ASP A 75 7.26 14.52 4.96
C ASP A 75 7.35 13.97 3.53
N LEU A 76 7.97 12.80 3.36
CA LEU A 76 8.10 12.13 2.07
C LEU A 76 6.76 11.62 1.55
N ILE A 77 5.92 11.10 2.45
CA ILE A 77 4.55 10.68 2.14
C ILE A 77 3.71 11.90 1.74
N ALA A 78 3.81 13.01 2.47
CA ALA A 78 3.11 14.25 2.16
C ALA A 78 3.52 14.82 0.79
N ALA A 79 4.83 14.84 0.49
CA ALA A 79 5.35 15.26 -0.80
C ALA A 79 4.85 14.36 -1.96
N HIS A 80 4.81 13.04 -1.73
CA HIS A 80 4.29 12.10 -2.71
C HIS A 80 2.79 12.30 -2.95
N ARG A 81 1.98 12.48 -1.89
CA ARG A 81 0.55 12.79 -1.97
C ARG A 81 0.30 14.09 -2.74
N ALA A 82 1.01 15.16 -2.39
CA ALA A 82 0.88 16.45 -3.06
C ALA A 82 1.16 16.36 -4.57
N CYS A 83 2.12 15.53 -4.98
CA CYS A 83 2.38 15.28 -6.39
C CYS A 83 1.20 14.53 -7.07
N MET A 84 0.65 13.50 -6.43
CA MET A 84 -0.48 12.74 -6.96
C MET A 84 -1.77 13.57 -7.08
N GLU A 85 -1.97 14.55 -6.19
CA GLU A 85 -3.08 15.51 -6.26
C GLU A 85 -3.03 16.41 -7.50
N GLN A 86 -1.84 16.75 -8.00
CA GLN A 86 -1.69 17.54 -9.24
C GLN A 86 -2.25 16.78 -10.44
N TYR A 87 -2.03 15.48 -10.46
CA TYR A 87 -2.59 14.59 -11.46
C TYR A 87 -4.03 14.21 -11.18
N GLY A 88 -4.64 14.65 -10.07
CA GLY A 88 -6.05 14.40 -9.73
C GLY A 88 -6.34 13.09 -9.00
N PHE A 89 -5.32 12.41 -8.47
CA PHE A 89 -5.50 11.24 -7.61
C PHE A 89 -5.62 11.66 -6.14
N ARG A 90 -6.74 11.36 -5.48
CA ARG A 90 -6.95 11.56 -4.03
C ARG A 90 -6.83 10.21 -3.30
N ILE A 91 -5.91 10.11 -2.32
CA ILE A 91 -5.43 8.87 -1.67
C ILE A 91 -5.01 9.12 -0.23
#